data_AF-A0A8D9UFF8-F1
#
_entry.id   AF-A0A8D9UFF8-F1
#
_cell.length_a   1.000
_cell.length_b   1.000
_cell.length_c   1.000
_cell.angle_alpha   90.00
_cell.angle_beta   90.00
_cell.angle_gamma   90.00
#
_symmetry.space_group_name_H-M   'P 1'
#
loop_
_entity.id
_entity.type
_entity.pdbx_description
1 polymer ?
#
loop_
_entity_poly.entity_id
_entity_poly.type
_entity_poly.pdbx_seq_one_letter_code
_entity_poly.pdbx_strand_id
1 'polypeptide(L)'
;MKKIHYILLIILVIVGLVRLVYEYRAHKDELFAAAKFESRQRDVTKKGAPKVQIVNSVAEVERIFNNNLASCTPVNIATEDNTNYVIYGKDGGKCSFEKYSPSLCLQCLVPSDVAEKYSRAWIGFDSFVNEVNNNPNYCKIITSEQN
;
A
#
# COMPACT_ATOMS: atom_id res chain seq x y z
N MET A 1 -17.04 -39.81 -34.19
CA MET A 1 -17.49 -39.45 -32.83
C MET A 1 -16.41 -39.54 -31.74
N LYS A 2 -15.57 -40.60 -31.67
CA LYS A 2 -14.52 -40.76 -30.63
C LYS A 2 -13.43 -39.66 -30.63
N LYS A 3 -12.99 -39.17 -31.80
CA LYS A 3 -11.97 -38.09 -31.91
C LYS A 3 -12.41 -36.76 -31.30
N ILE A 4 -13.69 -36.38 -31.46
CA ILE A 4 -14.23 -35.12 -30.94
C ILE A 4 -14.32 -35.17 -29.40
N HIS A 5 -14.71 -36.31 -28.83
CA HIS A 5 -14.74 -36.51 -27.38
C HIS A 5 -13.34 -36.45 -26.75
N TYR A 6 -12.33 -36.99 -27.45
CA TYR A 6 -10.95 -36.92 -27.01
C TYR A 6 -10.41 -35.48 -27.00
N ILE A 7 -10.75 -34.69 -28.02
CA ILE A 7 -10.39 -33.27 -28.09
C ILE A 7 -11.06 -32.47 -26.95
N LEU A 8 -12.35 -32.72 -26.68
CA LEU A 8 -13.08 -32.10 -25.57
C LEU A 8 -12.49 -32.45 -24.20
N LEU A 9 -12.08 -33.70 -23.98
CA LEU A 9 -11.40 -34.13 -22.75
C LEU A 9 -10.06 -33.42 -22.56
N ILE A 10 -9.26 -33.28 -23.63
CA ILE A 10 -7.99 -32.54 -23.57
C ILE A 10 -8.23 -31.08 -23.18
N ILE A 11 -9.22 -30.42 -23.78
CA ILE A 11 -9.55 -29.02 -23.45
C ILE A 11 -9.96 -28.89 -21.98
N LEU A 12 -10.81 -29.80 -21.47
CA LEU A 12 -11.22 -29.80 -20.06
C LEU A 12 -10.05 -29.98 -19.10
N VAL A 13 -9.11 -30.86 -19.42
CA VAL A 13 -7.89 -31.06 -18.62
C VAL A 13 -7.01 -29.80 -18.62
N ILE A 14 -6.83 -29.16 -19.78
CA ILE A 14 -6.06 -27.91 -19.87
C ILE A 14 -6.73 -26.81 -19.04
N VAL A 15 -8.03 -26.61 -19.17
CA VAL A 15 -8.77 -25.60 -18.38
C VAL A 15 -8.66 -25.88 -16.88
N GLY A 16 -8.75 -27.15 -16.47
CA GLY A 16 -8.57 -27.55 -15.08
C GLY A 16 -7.16 -27.25 -14.55
N LEU A 17 -6.12 -27.58 -15.32
CA LEU A 17 -4.73 -27.27 -14.98
C LEU A 17 -4.47 -25.76 -14.92
N VAL A 18 -5.03 -25.00 -15.86
CA VAL A 18 -4.93 -23.53 -15.86
C VAL A 18 -5.55 -22.97 -14.58
N ARG A 19 -6.78 -23.37 -14.21
CA ARG A 19 -7.40 -22.93 -12.94
C ARG A 19 -6.56 -23.27 -11.72
N LEU A 20 -6.06 -24.50 -11.64
CA LEU A 20 -5.20 -24.95 -10.53
C LEU A 20 -3.94 -24.08 -10.41
N VAL A 21 -3.28 -23.78 -11.53
CA VAL A 21 -2.10 -22.91 -11.56
C VAL A 21 -2.44 -21.48 -11.14
N TYR A 22 -3.58 -20.95 -11.58
CA TYR A 22 -4.04 -19.63 -11.19
C TYR A 22 -4.33 -19.54 -9.68
N GLU A 23 -5.08 -20.48 -9.13
CA GLU A 23 -5.40 -20.54 -7.70
C GLU A 23 -4.13 -20.71 -6.85
N TYR A 24 -3.22 -21.59 -7.27
CA TYR A 24 -1.93 -21.78 -6.60
C TYR A 24 -1.06 -20.53 -6.61
N ARG A 25 -1.02 -19.79 -7.73
CA ARG A 25 -0.29 -18.51 -7.80
C ARG A 25 -0.93 -17.45 -6.91
N ALA A 26 -2.25 -17.28 -6.98
CA ALA A 26 -2.97 -16.32 -6.15
C ALA A 26 -2.71 -16.55 -4.66
N HIS A 27 -2.79 -17.81 -4.20
CA HIS A 27 -2.53 -18.14 -2.81
C HIS A 27 -1.07 -17.88 -2.39
N LYS A 28 -0.12 -18.19 -3.27
CA LYS A 28 1.30 -17.88 -3.03
C LYS A 28 1.52 -16.37 -2.95
N ASP A 29 0.88 -15.59 -3.82
CA ASP A 29 1.01 -14.13 -3.84
C ASP A 29 0.42 -13.50 -2.56
N GLU A 30 -0.70 -14.01 -2.04
CA GLU A 30 -1.27 -13.61 -0.75
C GLU A 30 -0.32 -13.87 0.42
N LEU A 31 0.28 -15.07 0.48
CA LEU A 31 1.28 -15.43 1.50
C LEU A 31 2.51 -14.53 1.47
N PHE A 32 3.01 -14.21 0.27
CA PHE A 32 4.14 -13.30 0.10
C PHE A 32 3.78 -11.86 0.50
N ALA A 33 2.59 -11.39 0.16
CA ALA A 33 2.11 -10.06 0.54
C ALA A 33 2.00 -9.93 2.06
N ALA A 34 1.46 -10.94 2.75
CA ALA A 34 1.36 -10.97 4.21
C ALA A 34 2.74 -10.94 4.88
N ALA A 35 3.69 -11.77 4.43
CA ALA A 35 5.06 -11.79 4.98
C ALA A 35 5.78 -10.45 4.77
N LYS A 36 5.57 -9.80 3.62
CA LYS A 36 6.15 -8.49 3.30
C LYS A 36 5.53 -7.38 4.16
N PHE A 37 4.22 -7.45 4.39
CA PHE A 37 3.52 -6.55 5.32
C PHE A 37 4.09 -6.67 6.73
N GLU A 38 4.21 -7.88 7.29
CA GLU A 38 4.78 -8.09 8.63
C GLU A 38 6.21 -7.57 8.74
N SER A 39 7.04 -7.85 7.74
CA SER A 39 8.40 -7.32 7.71
C SER A 39 8.41 -5.80 7.72
N ARG A 40 7.52 -5.18 6.94
CA ARG A 40 7.41 -3.72 6.92
C ARG A 40 6.92 -3.17 8.25
N GLN A 41 5.96 -3.82 8.91
CA GLN A 41 5.51 -3.40 10.24
C GLN A 41 6.67 -3.38 11.25
N ARG A 42 7.58 -4.36 11.19
CA ARG A 42 8.80 -4.33 12.00
C ARG A 42 9.68 -3.13 11.67
N ASP A 43 9.87 -2.80 10.40
CA ASP A 43 10.73 -1.68 9.98
C ASP A 43 10.14 -0.31 10.34
N VAL A 44 8.84 -0.09 10.13
CA VAL A 44 8.19 1.18 10.48
C VAL A 44 8.10 1.34 12.00
N THR A 45 7.90 0.25 12.75
CA THR A 45 7.94 0.29 14.22
C THR A 45 9.32 0.70 14.73
N LYS A 46 10.41 0.18 14.13
CA LYS A 46 11.79 0.60 14.46
C LYS A 46 12.05 2.08 14.21
N LYS A 47 11.37 2.67 13.22
CA LYS A 47 11.43 4.11 12.91
C LYS A 47 10.56 4.97 13.85
N GLY A 48 9.81 4.35 14.78
CA GLY A 48 8.98 5.05 15.75
C GLY A 48 7.51 5.18 15.34
N ALA A 49 7.03 4.43 14.35
CA ALA A 49 5.61 4.41 14.04
C ALA A 49 4.78 3.84 15.22
N PRO A 50 3.56 4.33 15.44
CA PRO A 50 2.60 3.69 16.35
C PRO A 50 2.27 2.25 15.93
N LYS A 51 1.62 1.51 16.84
CA LYS A 51 1.06 0.18 16.52
C LYS A 51 0.06 0.31 15.37
N VAL A 52 0.13 -0.60 14.41
CA VAL A 52 -0.80 -0.62 13.26
C VAL A 52 -2.24 -0.83 13.72
N GLN A 53 -3.14 0.00 13.20
CA GLN A 53 -4.58 -0.16 13.31
C GLN A 53 -5.12 -0.68 11.97
N ILE A 54 -5.79 -1.84 12.01
CA ILE A 54 -6.47 -2.39 10.85
C ILE A 54 -7.86 -1.74 10.73
N VAL A 55 -8.21 -1.29 9.54
CA VAL A 55 -9.51 -0.68 9.23
C VAL A 55 -10.16 -1.35 8.02
N ASN A 56 -11.48 -1.18 7.91
CA ASN A 56 -12.32 -2.01 7.04
C ASN A 56 -12.42 -1.48 5.60
N SER A 57 -11.91 -0.29 5.31
CA SER A 57 -11.99 0.30 3.97
C SER A 57 -10.90 1.32 3.68
N VAL A 58 -10.55 1.47 2.39
CA VAL A 58 -9.61 2.49 1.92
C VAL A 58 -10.11 3.91 2.22
N ALA A 59 -11.42 4.15 2.10
CA ALA A 59 -12.00 5.45 2.41
C ALA A 59 -11.82 5.84 3.89
N GLU A 60 -11.89 4.85 4.80
CA GLU A 60 -11.60 5.08 6.22
C GLU A 60 -10.12 5.38 6.46
N VAL A 61 -9.22 4.66 5.79
CA VAL A 61 -7.78 4.96 5.82
C VAL A 61 -7.49 6.38 5.38
N GLU A 62 -8.01 6.81 4.23
CA GLU A 62 -7.78 8.15 3.70
C GLU A 62 -8.32 9.23 4.64
N ARG A 63 -9.51 9.01 5.22
CA ARG A 63 -10.09 9.93 6.21
C ARG A 63 -9.20 10.07 7.44
N ILE A 64 -8.74 8.97 8.01
CA ILE A 64 -7.85 9.00 9.19
C ILE A 64 -6.51 9.65 8.82
N PHE A 65 -5.93 9.28 7.68
CA PHE A 65 -4.68 9.84 7.19
C PHE A 65 -4.78 11.36 7.04
N ASN A 66 -5.79 11.87 6.33
CA ASN A 66 -5.97 13.31 6.10
C ASN A 66 -6.14 14.08 7.41
N ASN A 67 -6.95 13.56 8.35
CA ASN A 67 -7.15 14.20 9.65
C ASN A 67 -5.85 14.31 10.46
N ASN A 68 -4.98 13.29 10.37
CA ASN A 68 -3.71 13.29 11.10
C ASN A 68 -2.60 14.03 10.34
N LEU A 69 -2.68 14.12 9.01
CA LEU A 69 -1.71 14.86 8.19
C LEU A 69 -1.75 16.36 8.50
N ALA A 70 -2.93 16.92 8.76
CA ALA A 70 -3.11 18.33 9.08
C ALA A 70 -2.21 18.80 10.24
N SER A 71 -2.11 17.98 11.27
CA SER A 71 -1.30 18.24 12.47
C SER A 71 0.02 17.50 12.49
N CYS A 72 0.30 16.67 11.47
CA CYS A 72 1.37 15.68 11.47
C CYS A 72 1.35 14.81 12.74
N THR A 73 0.15 14.38 13.14
CA THR A 73 0.00 13.47 14.27
C THR A 73 0.46 12.07 13.85
N PRO A 74 1.30 11.40 14.64
CA PRO A 74 1.74 10.05 14.32
C PRO A 74 0.56 9.07 14.24
N VAL A 75 0.52 8.26 13.19
CA VAL A 75 -0.50 7.22 12.97
C VAL A 75 0.07 6.09 12.12
N ASN A 76 -0.40 4.86 12.32
CA ASN A 76 -0.06 3.71 11.48
C ASN A 76 -1.36 2.93 11.23
N ILE A 77 -1.84 2.95 10.00
CA ILE A 77 -3.16 2.41 9.62
C ILE A 77 -3.02 1.58 8.35
N ALA A 78 -3.69 0.43 8.34
CA ALA A 78 -3.69 -0.45 7.18
C ALA A 78 -5.06 -1.07 6.91
N THR A 79 -5.31 -1.44 5.66
CA THR A 79 -6.44 -2.26 5.23
C THR A 79 -6.06 -3.74 5.20
N GLU A 80 -7.06 -4.62 5.15
CA GLU A 80 -6.87 -6.07 5.02
C GLU A 80 -6.15 -6.47 3.71
N ASP A 81 -6.22 -5.62 2.68
CA ASP A 81 -5.47 -5.79 1.42
C ASP A 81 -3.97 -5.40 1.53
N ASN A 82 -3.48 -5.14 2.74
CA ASN A 82 -2.12 -4.75 3.08
C ASN A 82 -1.70 -3.35 2.58
N THR A 83 -2.64 -2.51 2.12
CA THR A 83 -2.33 -1.08 1.91
C THR A 83 -2.10 -0.43 3.27
N ASN A 84 -0.96 0.21 3.45
CA ASN A 84 -0.52 0.75 4.74
C ASN A 84 -0.09 2.22 4.61
N TYR A 85 -0.53 3.05 5.55
CA TYR A 85 -0.20 4.46 5.64
C TYR A 85 0.34 4.77 7.03
N VAL A 86 1.49 5.43 7.06
CA VAL A 86 2.20 5.72 8.30
C VAL A 86 2.57 7.20 8.31
N ILE A 87 2.22 7.91 9.38
CA ILE A 87 2.77 9.23 9.70
C ILE A 87 3.66 9.04 10.93
N TYR A 88 4.92 9.44 10.83
CA TYR A 88 5.89 9.35 11.94
C TYR A 88 5.83 10.55 12.87
N GLY A 89 5.33 11.68 12.36
CA GLY A 89 5.24 12.93 13.11
C GLY A 89 5.98 14.08 12.43
N LYS A 90 6.31 15.10 13.23
CA LYS A 90 7.12 16.23 12.79
C LYS A 90 8.61 15.95 12.98
N ASP A 91 9.37 16.22 11.93
CA ASP A 91 10.83 16.21 11.91
C ASP A 91 11.31 17.55 11.34
N GLY A 92 11.90 18.40 12.19
CA GLY A 92 12.46 19.70 11.76
C GLY A 92 11.46 20.64 11.06
N GLY A 93 10.18 20.63 11.46
CA GLY A 93 9.12 21.42 10.83
C GLY A 93 8.51 20.79 9.56
N LYS A 94 8.95 19.59 9.19
CA LYS A 94 8.37 18.80 8.11
C LYS A 94 7.57 17.61 8.66
N CYS A 95 6.51 17.26 7.97
CA CYS A 95 5.72 16.06 8.15
C CYS A 95 6.43 14.87 7.49
N SER A 96 6.75 13.84 8.27
CA SER A 96 7.32 12.59 7.75
C SER A 96 6.26 11.50 7.68
N PHE A 97 6.06 10.92 6.50
CA PHE A 97 5.08 9.85 6.30
C PHE A 97 5.42 8.92 5.15
N GLU A 98 4.81 7.75 5.13
CA GLU A 98 4.96 6.73 4.11
C GLU A 98 3.61 6.16 3.71
N LYS A 99 3.46 5.84 2.41
CA LYS A 99 2.42 4.93 1.93
C LYS A 99 3.08 3.70 1.35
N TYR A 100 2.54 2.56 1.71
CA TYR A 100 2.86 1.29 1.11
C TYR A 100 1.62 0.73 0.43
N SER A 101 1.75 0.50 -0.86
CA SER A 101 0.92 -0.44 -1.62
C SER A 101 1.82 -1.63 -1.96
N PRO A 102 1.33 -2.87 -2.09
CA PRO A 102 2.17 -4.07 -2.26
C PRO A 102 3.33 -3.93 -3.25
N SER A 103 3.11 -3.15 -4.32
CA SER A 103 4.06 -2.89 -5.41
C SER A 103 4.90 -1.61 -5.26
N LEU A 104 4.54 -0.67 -4.37
CA LEU A 104 5.15 0.66 -4.30
C LEU A 104 5.22 1.19 -2.86
N CYS A 105 6.42 1.61 -2.45
CA CYS A 105 6.61 2.37 -1.22
C CYS A 105 6.92 3.82 -1.56
N LEU A 106 6.09 4.75 -1.10
CA LEU A 106 6.35 6.19 -1.18
C LEU A 106 6.80 6.69 0.19
N GLN A 107 7.95 7.34 0.28
CA GLN A 107 8.38 8.06 1.47
C GLN A 107 8.35 9.55 1.21
N CYS A 108 7.78 10.30 2.16
CA CYS A 108 7.56 11.73 2.03
C CYS A 108 8.08 12.49 3.26
N LEU A 109 8.70 13.64 2.99
CA LEU A 109 9.12 14.62 3.97
C LEU A 109 8.69 16.01 3.49
N VAL A 110 7.51 16.44 3.93
CA VAL A 110 6.78 17.59 3.38
C VAL A 110 6.74 18.73 4.41
N PRO A 111 6.97 20.01 4.07
CA PRO A 111 6.75 21.12 4.99
C PRO A 111 5.35 21.10 5.64
N SER A 112 5.25 21.48 6.91
CA SER A 112 3.99 21.35 7.67
C SER A 112 2.82 22.15 7.06
N ASP A 113 3.09 23.35 6.54
CA ASP A 113 2.12 24.20 5.84
C ASP A 113 1.58 23.55 4.56
N VAL A 114 2.47 22.87 3.83
CA VAL A 114 2.11 22.10 2.64
C VAL A 114 1.27 20.88 3.03
N ALA A 115 1.67 20.13 4.06
CA ALA A 115 0.91 18.99 4.57
C ALA A 115 -0.50 19.40 5.03
N GLU A 116 -0.61 20.53 5.74
CA GLU A 116 -1.89 21.09 6.17
C GLU A 116 -2.77 21.49 4.98
N LYS A 117 -2.22 22.16 3.97
CA LYS A 117 -2.95 22.50 2.73
C LYS A 117 -3.54 21.25 2.07
N TYR A 118 -2.76 20.17 1.98
CA TYR A 118 -3.21 18.91 1.37
C TYR A 118 -4.30 18.20 2.18
N SER A 119 -4.17 18.19 3.51
CA SER A 119 -5.20 17.60 4.39
C SER A 119 -6.58 18.22 4.18
N ARG A 120 -6.62 19.53 3.89
CA ARG A 120 -7.86 20.29 3.69
C ARG A 120 -8.46 20.11 2.30
N ALA A 121 -7.65 19.72 1.33
CA ALA A 121 -8.09 19.60 -0.05
C ALA A 121 -8.98 18.36 -0.28
N TRP A 122 -8.97 17.36 0.62
CA TRP A 122 -9.82 16.16 0.59
C TRP A 122 -9.81 15.40 -0.76
N ILE A 123 -8.83 15.68 -1.62
CA ILE A 123 -8.68 15.18 -2.99
C ILE A 123 -8.12 13.75 -3.05
N GLY A 124 -8.12 13.04 -1.91
CA GLY A 124 -7.56 11.69 -1.79
C GLY A 124 -6.04 11.66 -1.84
N PHE A 125 -5.45 10.58 -1.35
CA PHE A 125 -3.99 10.44 -1.33
C PHE A 125 -3.42 10.39 -2.75
N ASP A 126 -4.16 9.84 -3.71
CA ASP A 126 -3.67 9.70 -5.08
C ASP A 126 -3.50 11.05 -5.79
N SER A 127 -4.30 12.06 -5.45
CA SER A 127 -4.06 13.43 -5.93
C SER A 127 -2.82 14.05 -5.30
N PHE A 128 -2.56 13.78 -4.01
CA PHE A 128 -1.33 14.17 -3.34
C PHE A 128 -0.11 13.48 -3.98
N VAL A 129 -0.19 12.19 -4.29
CA VAL A 129 0.86 11.48 -5.02
C VAL A 129 1.07 12.12 -6.37
N ASN A 130 0.02 12.39 -7.15
CA ASN A 130 0.20 12.99 -8.47
C ASN A 130 0.85 14.38 -8.41
N GLU A 131 0.50 15.21 -7.42
CA GLU A 131 1.09 16.54 -7.28
C GLU A 131 2.53 16.49 -6.72
N VAL A 132 2.80 15.58 -5.78
CA VAL A 132 4.09 15.49 -5.09
C VAL A 132 5.09 14.56 -5.77
N ASN A 133 4.64 13.56 -6.51
CA ASN A 133 5.50 12.74 -7.38
C ASN A 133 6.05 13.58 -8.55
N ASN A 134 5.35 14.67 -8.91
CA ASN A 134 5.85 15.68 -9.84
C ASN A 134 6.82 16.70 -9.18
N ASN A 135 6.94 16.69 -7.85
CA ASN A 135 7.88 17.53 -7.10
C ASN A 135 8.85 16.65 -6.27
N PRO A 136 9.96 16.20 -6.86
CA PRO A 136 10.89 15.24 -6.23
C PRO A 136 11.56 15.77 -4.95
N ASN A 137 11.34 17.04 -4.60
CA ASN A 137 11.86 17.64 -3.37
C ASN A 137 11.17 17.13 -2.09
N TYR A 138 9.99 16.52 -2.20
CA TYR A 138 9.20 16.15 -1.02
C TYR A 138 8.95 14.66 -0.87
N CYS A 139 8.74 13.91 -1.95
CA CYS A 139 8.53 12.46 -1.87
C CYS A 139 9.48 11.71 -2.80
N LYS A 140 9.87 10.51 -2.37
CA LYS A 140 10.66 9.57 -3.16
C LYS A 140 9.97 8.21 -3.18
N ILE A 141 9.89 7.62 -4.37
CA ILE A 141 9.53 6.22 -4.52
C ILE A 141 10.75 5.39 -4.13
N ILE A 142 10.53 4.44 -3.24
CA ILE A 142 11.54 3.46 -2.86
C ILE A 142 11.02 2.15 -3.42
N THR A 143 11.66 1.69 -4.49
CA THR A 143 11.31 0.42 -5.10
C THR A 143 11.43 -0.68 -4.06
N SER A 144 10.36 -1.46 -3.92
CA SER A 144 10.32 -2.59 -2.99
C SER A 144 11.14 -3.81 -3.47
N GLU A 145 11.93 -3.63 -4.54
CA GLU A 145 12.76 -4.66 -5.18
C GLU A 145 14.21 -4.69 -4.66
N GLN A 146 14.60 -3.82 -3.72
CA GLN A 146 15.85 -3.98 -2.98
C GLN A 146 15.59 -4.74 -1.67
N ASN A 147 15.35 -6.04 -1.80
CA ASN A 147 15.78 -7.11 -0.87
C ASN A 147 15.25 -8.46 -1.34
#